data_AF-A0A7V9BYB1-F1
#
_entry.id   AF-A0A7V9BYB1-F1
#
_cell.length_a   1.000
_cell.length_b   1.000
_cell.length_c   1.000
_cell.angle_alpha   90.00
_cell.angle_beta   90.00
_cell.angle_gamma   90.00
#
_symmetry.space_group_name_H-M   'P 1'
#
loop_
_entity.id
_entity.type
_entity.pdbx_description
1 polymer ?
#
loop_
_entity_poly.entity_id
_entity_poly.type
_entity_poly.pdbx_seq_one_letter_code
_entity_poly.pdbx_strand_id
1 'polypeptide(L)' 'ARVLIAQHTGLNLHTLRHSAATHLGEAGADTTIIMAKGHWRSLRTAARYTRPGLAAVTTATELLDPPQRRA' A
#
# COMPACT_ATOMS: atom_id res chain seq x y z
N ALA A 1 16.25 -10.94 -13.98
CA ALA A 1 15.36 -11.02 -12.79
C ALA A 1 13.89 -11.36 -13.14
N ARG A 2 13.17 -10.53 -13.94
CA ARG A 2 11.72 -10.73 -14.24
C ARG A 2 11.34 -12.12 -14.79
N VAL A 3 12.11 -12.62 -15.76
CA VAL A 3 11.86 -13.93 -16.41
C VAL A 3 12.03 -15.08 -15.42
N LEU A 4 13.03 -15.00 -14.54
CA LEU A 4 13.34 -16.03 -13.56
C LEU A 4 12.24 -16.17 -12.50
N ILE A 5 11.66 -15.07 -12.02
CA ILE A 5 10.58 -15.09 -11.03
C ILE A 5 9.35 -15.79 -11.59
N ALA A 6 8.93 -15.42 -12.80
CA ALA A 6 7.75 -16.01 -13.44
C ALA A 6 7.93 -17.52 -13.68
N GLN A 7 9.14 -17.93 -14.09
CA GLN A 7 9.45 -19.33 -14.39
C GLN A 7 9.49 -20.24 -13.16
N HIS A 8 9.88 -19.73 -11.98
CA HIS A 8 10.12 -20.58 -10.80
C HIS A 8 9.06 -20.46 -9.70
N THR A 9 8.31 -19.36 -9.64
CA THR A 9 7.33 -19.12 -8.56
C THR A 9 5.88 -19.10 -9.04
N GLY A 10 5.65 -19.06 -10.35
CA GLY A 10 4.31 -18.84 -10.92
C GLY A 10 3.75 -17.43 -10.65
N LEU A 11 4.49 -16.58 -9.94
CA LEU A 11 4.08 -15.21 -9.67
C LEU A 11 4.40 -14.31 -10.85
N ASN A 12 3.41 -13.52 -11.24
CA ASN A 12 3.61 -12.45 -12.20
C ASN A 12 4.03 -11.15 -11.48
N LEU A 13 4.60 -10.22 -12.24
CA LEU A 13 5.09 -8.94 -11.70
C LEU A 13 3.97 -8.05 -11.18
N HIS A 14 2.76 -8.21 -11.71
CA HIS A 14 1.60 -7.47 -11.25
C HIS A 14 1.26 -7.87 -9.81
N THR A 15 1.29 -9.16 -9.47
CA THR A 15 1.12 -9.67 -8.11
C THR A 15 2.20 -9.16 -7.16
N LEU A 16 3.46 -9.16 -7.60
CA LEU A 16 4.55 -8.60 -6.79
C LEU A 16 4.39 -7.08 -6.57
N ARG A 17 3.96 -6.36 -7.60
CA ARG A 17 3.68 -4.91 -7.49
C ARG A 17 2.55 -4.64 -6.49
N HIS A 18 1.52 -5.49 -6.47
CA HIS A 18 0.46 -5.45 -5.47
C HIS A 18 0.98 -5.72 -4.07
N SER A 19 1.62 -6.86 -3.83
CA SER A 19 2.14 -7.23 -2.50
C SER A 19 3.07 -6.15 -1.95
N ALA A 20 3.98 -5.63 -2.77
CA ALA A 20 4.90 -4.59 -2.35
C ALA A 20 4.21 -3.24 -2.06
N ALA A 21 3.06 -2.95 -2.70
CA ALA A 21 2.28 -1.75 -2.41
C ALA A 21 1.43 -1.93 -1.14
N THR A 22 0.83 -3.10 -0.95
CA THR A 22 0.08 -3.46 0.26
C THR A 22 0.95 -3.38 1.49
N HIS A 23 2.15 -3.96 1.47
CA HIS A 23 3.06 -3.85 2.62
C HIS A 23 3.46 -2.41 2.94
N LEU A 24 3.61 -1.53 1.94
CA LEU A 24 3.84 -0.11 2.21
C LEU A 24 2.62 0.58 2.83
N GLY A 25 1.42 0.24 2.37
CA GLY A 25 0.19 0.76 2.95
C GLY A 25 -0.03 0.30 4.38
N GLU A 26 0.25 -0.97 4.66
CA GLU A 26 0.18 -1.54 6.01
C GLU A 26 1.22 -0.92 6.95
N ALA A 27 2.40 -0.59 6.43
CA ALA A 27 3.44 0.13 7.18
C ALA A 27 3.13 1.63 7.38
N GLY A 28 2.00 2.14 6.89
CA GLY A 28 1.63 3.55 7.01
C GLY A 28 2.52 4.49 6.20
N ALA A 29 3.17 4.00 5.13
CA ALA A 29 4.02 4.83 4.30
C ALA A 29 3.23 5.94 3.60
N ASP A 30 3.85 7.10 3.43
CA ASP A 30 3.20 8.24 2.79
C ASP A 30 2.78 7.94 1.35
N THR A 31 1.65 8.52 0.94
CA THR A 31 1.06 8.25 -0.38
C THR A 31 1.98 8.72 -1.51
N THR A 32 2.74 9.80 -1.32
CA THR A 32 3.71 10.28 -2.34
C THR A 32 4.86 9.30 -2.53
N ILE A 33 5.33 8.67 -1.45
CA ILE A 33 6.37 7.63 -1.49
C ILE A 33 5.85 6.37 -2.19
N ILE A 34 4.63 5.94 -1.86
CA ILE A 34 3.98 4.80 -2.51
C ILE A 34 3.83 5.06 -4.02
N MET A 35 3.37 6.25 -4.40
CA MET A 35 3.23 6.65 -5.81
C MET A 35 4.56 6.71 -6.54
N ALA A 36 5.60 7.28 -5.92
CA ALA A 36 6.94 7.34 -6.49
C ALA A 36 7.51 5.93 -6.71
N LYS A 37 7.37 5.03 -5.73
CA LYS A 37 7.82 3.63 -5.85
C LYS A 37 7.04 2.85 -6.90
N GLY A 38 5.74 3.11 -7.02
CA GLY A 38 4.87 2.49 -8.02
C GLY A 38 5.05 3.05 -9.44
N HIS A 39 5.66 4.24 -9.56
CA HIS A 39 5.64 5.10 -10.74
C HIS A 39 4.22 5.45 -11.21
N TRP A 40 3.33 5.72 -10.26
CA TRP A 40 1.94 6.07 -10.56
C TRP A 40 1.74 7.57 -10.55
N ARG A 41 1.00 8.05 -11.55
CA ARG A 41 0.64 9.47 -11.69
C ARG A 41 -0.70 9.82 -11.04
N SER A 42 -1.46 8.82 -10.60
CA SER A 42 -2.79 9.04 -10.00
C SER A 42 -2.94 8.32 -8.66
N LEU A 43 -3.57 9.01 -7.71
CA LEU A 43 -3.96 8.47 -6.41
C LEU A 43 -4.89 7.26 -6.57
N ARG A 44 -5.80 7.31 -7.55
CA ARG A 44 -6.71 6.20 -7.86
C ARG A 44 -5.96 4.92 -8.22
N THR A 45 -4.87 5.03 -8.99
CA THR A 45 -4.03 3.88 -9.31
C THR A 45 -3.30 3.39 -8.06
N ALA A 46 -2.73 4.28 -7.25
CA ALA A 46 -2.09 3.89 -6.00
C ALA A 46 -3.05 3.15 -5.06
N ALA A 47 -4.24 3.70 -4.81
CA ALA A 47 -5.26 3.09 -3.96
C ALA A 47 -5.69 1.70 -4.45
N ARG A 48 -5.80 1.48 -5.77
CA ARG A 48 -6.10 0.17 -6.35
C ARG A 48 -5.05 -0.89 -5.99
N TYR A 49 -3.78 -0.49 -5.93
CA TYR A 49 -2.67 -1.41 -5.68
C TYR A 49 -2.36 -1.61 -4.20
N THR A 50 -2.46 -0.55 -3.38
CA THR A 50 -2.13 -0.57 -1.96
C THR A 50 -3.11 -1.43 -1.15
N ARG A 51 -4.43 -1.14 -1.18
CA ARG A 51 -5.46 -1.91 -0.43
C ARG A 51 -4.98 -2.46 0.95
N PRO A 52 -4.62 -1.57 1.90
CA PRO A 52 -4.17 -2.01 3.22
C PRO A 52 -5.29 -2.74 3.95
N GLY A 53 -4.92 -3.66 4.86
CA GLY A 53 -5.88 -4.35 5.72
C GLY A 53 -6.62 -3.40 6.67
N LEU A 54 -7.78 -3.84 7.17
CA LEU A 54 -8.62 -3.05 8.07
C LEU A 54 -7.86 -2.59 9.33
N ALA A 55 -7.01 -3.45 9.89
CA ALA A 55 -6.20 -3.11 11.06
C ALA A 55 -5.31 -1.87 10.83
N ALA A 56 -4.64 -1.79 9.68
CA ALA A 56 -3.80 -0.64 9.35
C ALA A 56 -4.64 0.63 9.17
N VAL A 57 -5.85 0.53 8.62
CA VAL A 57 -6.79 1.66 8.51
C VAL A 57 -7.26 2.12 9.88
N THR A 58 -7.61 1.19 10.77
CA THR A 58 -8.00 1.51 12.15
C THR A 58 -6.87 2.23 12.88
N THR A 59 -5.65 1.68 12.85
CA THR A 59 -4.48 2.34 13.47
C THR A 59 -4.24 3.74 12.91
N ALA A 60 -4.32 3.91 11.59
CA ALA A 60 -4.18 5.23 10.99
C ALA A 60 -5.30 6.19 11.42
N THR A 61 -6.52 5.69 11.62
CA THR A 61 -7.67 6.50 12.06
C THR A 61 -7.49 6.93 13.51
N GLU A 62 -7.13 6.00 14.40
CA GLU A 62 -6.86 6.29 15.83
C GLU A 62 -5.74 7.33 16.01
N LEU A 63 -4.69 7.30 15.18
CA LEU A 63 -3.61 8.28 15.20
C LEU A 63 -4.05 9.68 14.76
N LEU A 64 -5.05 9.75 13.88
CA LEU A 64 -5.57 11.00 13.32
C LEU A 64 -6.78 11.54 14.08
N ASP A 65 -7.34 10.74 14.99
CA ASP A 65 -8.49 11.14 15.78
C ASP A 65 -8.14 12.33 16.69
N PRO A 66 -8.88 13.46 16.59
CA PRO A 66 -8.64 14.59 17.46
C PRO A 66 -8.98 14.22 18.91
N PRO A 67 -8.31 14.84 19.91
CA PRO A 67 -8.66 14.62 21.30
C PRO A 67 -10.14 14.93 21.51
N GLN A 68 -10.91 13.94 21.94
CA GLN A 68 -12.32 14.12 22.25
C GLN A 68 -12.44 15.26 23.27
N ARG A 69 -13.10 16.36 22.90
CA ARG A 69 -13.48 17.40 23.85
C ARG A 69 -14.43 16.74 24.86
N ARG A 70 -13.90 16.43 26.05
CA ARG A 70 -14.73 16.12 27.21
C ARG A 70 -15.56 17.37 27.49
N ALA A 71 -16.85 17.28 27.23
CA ALA A 71 -17.85 18.22 27.74
C ALA A 71 -18.16 17.87 29.20
#